data_AF-A0A3P9I2A2-F1
#
_entry.id   AF-A0A3P9I2A2-F1
#
_cell.length_a   1.000
_cell.length_b   1.000
_cell.length_c   1.000
_cell.angle_alpha   90.00
_cell.angle_beta   90.00
_cell.angle_gamma   90.00
#
_symmetry.space_group_name_H-M   'P 1'
#
loop_
_entity.id
_entity.type
_entity.pdbx_description
1 polymer ?
#
loop_
_entity_poly.entity_id
_entity_poly.type
_entity_poly.pdbx_seq_one_letter_code
_entity_poly.pdbx_strand_id
1 'polypeptide(L)'
;MVQPQPDGPMQWDMSGEDSGGALRVPPELAGHEVVSRLLCDNQQLREALRRSNQALRLRCEEMEGWQQRTRDEREFLSCRFQEARALVERLAQENHSLKVTANGPGSSPSSGLSCSSSQTEDLQGRPAVNGPTDGQQTLDQWERKRADETEQRTQTTPPRSLPLEGTNDFLKLLKSHKEQLEETMRDLMKRNENLEREKEEGEKERDRMRRCIDQLRSKLLHTQATSGTEEVVQLRSEAQHSSDCSSLAKLTQQLQATQGRYRELEEKLDYLQKSSAQRDRTEALLKQKEKDCVQLAKDCEALKAQATSLLGELQERQSCLEKSEHERKMLEEKLGSKVKALQAAERELEQQRKQHHVAVDKLMLQSQSLEQALKVERHVVTEERKKLTQLQHAYTCLFRDYDAKLKNEGGDLSSRLDEAEQALALKQDLIDKLKEEVEQLKGSLETVPVLTAQAEIYKADFLAEREAREKLNQKKEELQDQLNQAKTEIDRLNLEATSRARMEQMKLRHLDDFSTRTPLIPPPQGVFPGAGFNTVPAAPSFRQVPVSDPGAVGTEDLPDLCCPKCQYLAPDMDTLQIHVMDCIQ
;
A
#
# COMPACT_ATOMS: atom_id res chain seq x y z
N MET A 1 48.36 38.10 -9.92
CA MET A 1 47.21 37.89 -10.81
C MET A 1 47.43 36.62 -11.60
N VAL A 2 46.61 35.58 -11.39
CA VAL A 2 46.30 34.52 -12.36
C VAL A 2 44.87 34.11 -12.05
N GLN A 3 44.00 33.98 -13.06
CA GLN A 3 42.63 33.47 -12.88
C GLN A 3 42.61 31.94 -13.00
N PRO A 4 41.80 31.22 -12.21
CA PRO A 4 41.34 29.90 -12.62
C PRO A 4 40.35 30.04 -13.78
N GLN A 5 40.47 29.22 -14.82
CA GLN A 5 39.38 29.03 -15.78
C GLN A 5 38.33 28.07 -15.19
N PRO A 6 37.05 28.18 -15.60
CA PRO A 6 36.04 27.19 -15.28
C PRO A 6 36.12 26.00 -16.24
N ASP A 7 36.29 24.80 -15.71
CA ASP A 7 36.01 23.58 -16.47
C ASP A 7 34.49 23.48 -16.74
N GLY A 8 34.15 23.07 -17.96
CA GLY A 8 32.77 23.09 -18.46
C GLY A 8 31.86 22.01 -17.84
N PRO A 9 30.53 22.17 -17.93
CA PRO A 9 29.60 21.18 -17.42
C PRO A 9 29.71 19.85 -18.19
N MET A 10 29.78 18.73 -17.47
CA MET A 10 29.63 17.40 -18.08
C MET A 10 28.21 17.19 -18.61
N GLN A 11 28.02 17.52 -19.89
CA GLN A 11 26.76 17.31 -20.60
C GLN A 11 26.63 15.85 -21.01
N TRP A 12 25.90 15.07 -20.20
CA TRP A 12 25.51 13.70 -20.52
C TRP A 12 24.43 13.72 -21.61
N ASP A 13 24.87 13.65 -22.87
CA ASP A 13 23.98 13.78 -24.03
C ASP A 13 23.09 12.55 -24.21
N MET A 14 21.87 12.63 -23.65
CA MET A 14 20.82 11.60 -23.74
C MET A 14 20.03 11.73 -25.06
N SER A 15 20.74 11.78 -26.19
CA SER A 15 20.15 11.83 -27.53
C SER A 15 19.40 10.54 -27.86
N GLY A 16 18.07 10.58 -27.68
CA GLY A 16 17.18 9.42 -27.78
C GLY A 16 16.75 9.09 -29.21
N GLU A 17 17.65 8.50 -29.99
CA GLU A 17 17.33 7.89 -31.29
C GLU A 17 17.50 6.36 -31.27
N ASP A 18 16.74 5.66 -32.13
CA ASP A 18 16.44 4.22 -32.02
C ASP A 18 17.57 3.33 -32.56
N SER A 19 18.77 3.46 -31.98
CA SER A 19 19.96 2.69 -32.36
C SER A 19 20.88 2.43 -31.17
N GLY A 20 20.47 1.50 -30.32
CA GLY A 20 21.39 0.73 -29.46
C GLY A 20 22.27 1.56 -28.52
N GLY A 21 21.74 2.62 -27.90
CA GLY A 21 22.48 3.64 -27.15
C GLY A 21 23.46 3.12 -26.10
N ALA A 22 24.70 2.84 -26.52
CA ALA A 22 25.82 2.51 -25.66
C ALA A 22 26.28 3.79 -24.93
N LEU A 23 26.32 3.74 -23.60
CA LEU A 23 26.82 4.87 -22.79
C LEU A 23 28.32 5.05 -23.07
N ARG A 24 28.66 6.13 -23.79
CA ARG A 24 30.05 6.41 -24.18
C ARG A 24 30.82 6.96 -22.98
N VAL A 25 31.63 6.11 -22.38
CA VAL A 25 32.45 6.44 -21.21
C VAL A 25 33.53 7.47 -21.58
N PRO A 26 33.74 8.54 -20.78
CA PRO A 26 34.89 9.42 -20.93
C PRO A 26 36.22 8.64 -20.79
N PRO A 27 37.26 8.93 -21.60
CA PRO A 27 38.53 8.18 -21.58
C PRO A 27 39.19 8.08 -20.21
N GLU A 28 39.01 9.11 -19.37
CA GLU A 28 39.56 9.24 -18.02
C GLU A 28 38.97 8.22 -17.04
N LEU A 29 37.74 7.75 -17.32
CA LEU A 29 36.99 6.82 -16.47
C LEU A 29 36.96 5.38 -17.01
N ALA A 30 37.37 5.18 -18.27
CA ALA A 30 37.31 3.88 -18.95
C ALA A 30 38.21 2.80 -18.33
N GLY A 31 39.23 3.18 -17.55
CA GLY A 31 40.11 2.26 -16.82
C GLY A 31 39.66 1.92 -15.39
N HIS A 32 38.58 2.51 -14.88
CA HIS A 32 38.18 2.36 -13.48
C HIS A 32 37.24 1.16 -13.27
N GLU A 33 37.68 0.15 -12.51
CA GLU A 33 36.97 -1.15 -12.38
C GLU A 33 35.49 -1.02 -11.98
N VAL A 34 35.16 -0.08 -11.09
CA VAL A 34 33.77 0.19 -10.67
C VAL A 34 32.90 0.69 -11.83
N VAL A 35 33.47 1.48 -12.74
CA VAL A 35 32.76 2.00 -13.93
C VAL A 35 32.51 0.86 -14.92
N SER A 36 33.53 0.05 -15.20
CA SER A 36 33.41 -1.17 -16.01
C SER A 36 32.34 -2.11 -15.44
N ARG A 37 32.29 -2.29 -14.11
CA ARG A 37 31.30 -3.13 -13.45
C ARG A 37 29.88 -2.59 -13.59
N LEU A 38 29.68 -1.29 -13.32
CA LEU A 38 28.39 -0.63 -13.47
C LEU A 38 27.86 -0.69 -14.90
N LEU A 39 28.73 -0.65 -15.92
CA LEU A 39 28.35 -0.81 -17.33
C LEU A 39 27.89 -2.25 -17.64
N CYS A 40 28.60 -3.27 -17.16
CA CYS A 40 28.17 -4.65 -17.28
C CYS A 40 26.82 -4.90 -16.60
N ASP A 41 26.64 -4.41 -15.37
CA ASP A 41 25.39 -4.56 -14.63
C ASP A 41 24.24 -3.77 -15.30
N ASN A 42 24.51 -2.58 -15.87
CA ASN A 42 23.54 -1.81 -16.65
C ASN A 42 23.13 -2.52 -17.96
N GLN A 43 24.08 -3.16 -18.66
CA GLN A 43 23.78 -3.97 -19.84
C GLN A 43 22.91 -5.19 -19.46
N GLN A 44 23.24 -5.89 -18.38
CA GLN A 44 22.44 -7.01 -17.88
C GLN A 44 21.01 -6.57 -17.54
N LEU A 45 20.84 -5.43 -16.86
CA LEU A 45 19.52 -4.85 -16.57
C LEU A 45 18.74 -4.51 -17.85
N ARG A 46 19.38 -3.88 -18.86
CA ARG A 46 18.76 -3.58 -20.15
C ARG A 46 18.32 -4.83 -20.91
N GLU A 47 19.12 -5.89 -20.89
CA GLU A 47 18.74 -7.16 -21.50
C GLU A 47 17.65 -7.90 -20.71
N ALA A 48 17.69 -7.88 -19.38
CA ALA A 48 16.64 -8.45 -18.52
C ALA A 48 15.29 -7.75 -18.75
N LEU A 49 15.30 -6.41 -18.83
CA LEU A 49 14.12 -5.61 -19.17
C LEU A 49 13.60 -5.91 -20.58
N ARG A 50 14.49 -6.06 -21.57
CA ARG A 50 14.12 -6.47 -22.94
C ARG A 50 13.46 -7.85 -22.96
N ARG A 51 14.04 -8.85 -22.27
CA ARG A 51 13.48 -10.20 -22.13
C ARG A 51 12.11 -10.18 -21.41
N SER A 52 11.98 -9.39 -20.35
CA SER A 52 10.73 -9.19 -19.62
C SER A 52 9.63 -8.58 -20.49
N ASN A 53 9.93 -7.50 -21.21
CA ASN A 53 8.99 -6.85 -22.12
C ASN A 53 8.56 -7.77 -23.28
N GLN A 54 9.46 -8.61 -23.79
CA GLN A 54 9.12 -9.61 -24.81
C GLN A 54 8.20 -10.71 -24.25
N ALA A 55 8.50 -11.23 -23.06
CA ALA A 55 7.64 -12.21 -22.39
C ALA A 55 6.26 -11.64 -22.02
N LEU A 56 6.18 -10.35 -21.68
CA LEU A 56 4.92 -9.66 -21.42
C LEU A 56 4.07 -9.53 -22.70
N ARG A 57 4.67 -9.16 -23.83
CA ARG A 57 3.97 -9.08 -25.13
C ARG A 57 3.38 -10.43 -25.54
N LEU A 58 4.18 -11.50 -25.50
CA LEU A 58 3.72 -12.86 -25.76
C LEU A 58 2.55 -13.26 -24.85
N ARG A 59 2.58 -12.88 -23.57
CA ARG A 59 1.46 -13.13 -22.64
C ARG A 59 0.20 -12.31 -22.93
N CYS A 60 0.34 -11.08 -23.45
CA CYS A 60 -0.81 -10.32 -23.94
C CYS A 60 -1.42 -10.98 -25.18
N GLU A 61 -0.59 -11.37 -26.15
CA GLU A 61 -1.01 -12.07 -27.38
C GLU A 61 -1.69 -13.43 -27.05
N GLU A 62 -1.15 -14.20 -26.10
CA GLU A 62 -1.77 -15.43 -25.58
C GLU A 62 -3.14 -15.16 -24.92
N MET A 63 -3.25 -14.08 -24.14
CA MET A 63 -4.47 -13.71 -23.43
C MET A 63 -5.56 -13.19 -24.40
N GLU A 64 -5.20 -12.35 -25.37
CA GLU A 64 -6.10 -11.86 -26.42
C GLU A 64 -6.59 -13.04 -27.28
N GLY A 65 -5.68 -13.94 -27.67
CA GLY A 65 -6.04 -15.17 -28.38
C GLY A 65 -6.93 -16.11 -27.56
N TRP A 66 -6.75 -16.17 -26.24
CA TRP A 66 -7.66 -16.92 -25.35
C TRP A 66 -9.04 -16.26 -25.26
N GLN A 67 -9.11 -14.93 -25.05
CA GLN A 67 -10.36 -14.18 -25.00
C GLN A 67 -11.15 -14.30 -26.32
N GLN A 68 -10.48 -14.28 -27.47
CA GLN A 68 -11.12 -14.48 -28.76
C GLN A 68 -11.68 -15.90 -28.88
N ARG A 69 -10.89 -16.95 -28.56
CA ARG A 69 -11.40 -18.34 -28.57
C ARG A 69 -12.61 -18.52 -27.65
N THR A 70 -12.59 -17.95 -26.44
CA THR A 70 -13.72 -18.00 -25.50
C THR A 70 -14.94 -17.22 -26.01
N ARG A 71 -14.75 -16.15 -26.81
CA ARG A 71 -15.83 -15.47 -27.53
C ARG A 71 -16.39 -16.37 -28.64
N ASP A 72 -15.54 -16.94 -29.49
CA ASP A 72 -15.91 -17.82 -30.59
C ASP A 72 -16.68 -19.06 -30.08
N GLU A 73 -16.22 -19.69 -29.00
CA GLU A 73 -16.89 -20.80 -28.32
C GLU A 73 -18.26 -20.41 -27.77
N ARG A 74 -18.39 -19.21 -27.16
CA ARG A 74 -19.66 -18.70 -26.65
C ARG A 74 -20.65 -18.39 -27.78
N GLU A 75 -20.18 -17.83 -28.88
CA GLU A 75 -20.99 -17.54 -30.06
C GLU A 75 -21.44 -18.83 -30.76
N PHE A 76 -20.54 -19.81 -30.92
CA PHE A 76 -20.88 -21.15 -31.39
C PHE A 76 -21.95 -21.82 -30.51
N LEU A 77 -21.75 -21.85 -29.19
CA LEU A 77 -22.74 -22.41 -28.25
C LEU A 77 -24.08 -21.67 -28.33
N SER A 78 -24.07 -20.34 -28.45
CA SER A 78 -25.28 -19.53 -28.64
C SER A 78 -26.05 -19.94 -29.90
N CYS A 79 -25.38 -20.08 -31.03
CA CYS A 79 -25.99 -20.56 -32.28
C CYS A 79 -26.56 -21.98 -32.12
N ARG A 80 -25.82 -22.90 -31.49
CA ARG A 80 -26.29 -24.28 -31.25
C ARG A 80 -27.49 -24.35 -30.29
N PHE A 81 -27.58 -23.46 -29.30
CA PHE A 81 -28.77 -23.31 -28.46
C PHE A 81 -29.96 -22.72 -29.23
N GLN A 82 -29.75 -21.78 -30.15
CA GLN A 82 -30.80 -21.24 -31.02
C GLN A 82 -31.31 -22.31 -32.01
N GLU A 83 -30.43 -23.09 -32.63
CA GLU A 83 -30.79 -24.24 -33.46
C GLU A 83 -31.62 -25.29 -32.69
N ALA A 84 -31.17 -25.65 -31.48
CA ALA A 84 -31.87 -26.60 -30.62
C ALA A 84 -33.26 -26.06 -30.20
N ARG A 85 -33.35 -24.77 -29.86
CA ARG A 85 -34.63 -24.11 -29.55
C ARG A 85 -35.58 -24.12 -30.75
N ALA A 86 -35.10 -23.76 -31.94
CA ALA A 86 -35.90 -23.77 -33.17
C ALA A 86 -36.29 -25.20 -33.63
N LEU A 87 -35.56 -26.23 -33.20
CA LEU A 87 -35.98 -27.63 -33.34
C LEU A 87 -37.10 -27.98 -32.34
N VAL A 88 -36.96 -27.64 -31.06
CA VAL A 88 -37.98 -27.88 -30.03
C VAL A 88 -39.28 -27.14 -30.35
N GLU A 89 -39.22 -25.88 -30.79
CA GLU A 89 -40.40 -25.09 -31.15
C GLU A 89 -41.15 -25.69 -32.36
N ARG A 90 -40.42 -26.20 -33.38
CA ARG A 90 -41.04 -26.96 -34.50
C ARG A 90 -41.65 -28.27 -34.03
N LEU A 91 -40.94 -29.07 -33.22
CA LEU A 91 -41.46 -30.33 -32.67
C LEU A 91 -42.67 -30.10 -31.76
N ALA A 92 -42.76 -28.95 -31.08
CA ALA A 92 -43.93 -28.56 -30.29
C ALA A 92 -45.12 -28.18 -31.19
N GLN A 93 -44.90 -27.44 -32.27
CA GLN A 93 -45.92 -27.13 -33.29
C GLN A 93 -46.44 -28.41 -33.98
N GLU A 94 -45.55 -29.34 -34.31
CA GLU A 94 -45.89 -30.64 -34.89
C GLU A 94 -46.66 -31.51 -33.90
N ASN A 95 -46.22 -31.61 -32.64
CA ASN A 95 -46.97 -32.30 -31.58
C ASN A 95 -48.34 -31.66 -31.30
N HIS A 96 -48.46 -30.33 -31.39
CA HIS A 96 -49.75 -29.66 -31.26
C HIS A 96 -50.67 -30.01 -32.43
N SER A 97 -50.14 -29.98 -33.66
CA SER A 97 -50.87 -30.35 -34.88
C SER A 97 -51.34 -31.82 -34.83
N LEU A 98 -50.46 -32.74 -34.42
CA LEU A 98 -50.77 -34.16 -34.24
C LEU A 98 -51.77 -34.40 -33.10
N LYS A 99 -51.75 -33.61 -32.02
CA LYS A 99 -52.78 -33.65 -30.97
C LYS A 99 -54.13 -33.12 -31.46
N VAL A 100 -54.16 -32.11 -32.33
CA VAL A 100 -55.38 -31.58 -32.94
C VAL A 100 -55.98 -32.57 -33.95
N THR A 101 -55.17 -33.30 -34.72
CA THR A 101 -55.68 -34.35 -35.63
C THR A 101 -56.05 -35.65 -34.92
N ALA A 102 -55.36 -36.02 -33.83
CA ALA A 102 -55.74 -37.15 -32.98
C ALA A 102 -57.03 -36.87 -32.18
N ASN A 103 -57.20 -35.64 -31.67
CA ASN A 103 -58.44 -35.18 -31.03
C ASN A 103 -59.44 -34.69 -32.09
N GLY A 104 -59.90 -35.60 -32.95
CA GLY A 104 -60.98 -35.34 -33.89
C GLY A 104 -62.27 -34.84 -33.20
N PRO A 105 -63.20 -34.22 -33.95
CA PRO A 105 -64.33 -33.47 -33.39
C PRO A 105 -65.40 -34.38 -32.75
N GLY A 106 -65.15 -34.79 -31.50
CA GLY A 106 -66.03 -35.70 -30.74
C GLY A 106 -66.12 -35.43 -29.22
N SER A 107 -65.40 -34.43 -28.68
CA SER A 107 -65.36 -34.14 -27.23
C SER A 107 -65.54 -32.65 -26.95
N SER A 108 -66.74 -32.26 -26.50
CA SER A 108 -67.03 -30.91 -25.99
C SER A 108 -66.52 -30.72 -24.55
N PRO A 109 -66.22 -29.49 -24.11
CA PRO A 109 -65.44 -29.25 -22.89
C PRO A 109 -66.27 -29.13 -21.60
N SER A 110 -65.64 -29.38 -20.45
CA SER A 110 -66.08 -28.94 -19.12
C SER A 110 -65.05 -27.99 -18.49
N SER A 111 -65.53 -26.87 -17.98
CA SER A 111 -64.77 -25.62 -17.76
C SER A 111 -63.89 -25.55 -16.50
N GLY A 112 -62.88 -24.67 -16.53
CA GLY A 112 -62.06 -24.23 -15.39
C GLY A 112 -60.72 -23.61 -15.86
N LEU A 113 -60.69 -22.38 -16.38
CA LEU A 113 -60.51 -21.10 -15.63
C LEU A 113 -59.15 -21.04 -14.89
N SER A 114 -58.23 -20.09 -15.13
CA SER A 114 -58.27 -18.78 -15.83
C SER A 114 -56.89 -18.47 -16.50
N CYS A 115 -56.79 -17.76 -17.63
CA CYS A 115 -56.56 -16.30 -17.80
C CYS A 115 -55.46 -15.72 -16.87
N SER A 116 -54.45 -14.95 -17.29
CA SER A 116 -54.32 -13.85 -18.31
C SER A 116 -52.83 -13.59 -18.63
N SER A 117 -52.34 -12.75 -19.57
CA SER A 117 -52.84 -12.03 -20.76
C SER A 117 -51.62 -11.58 -21.62
N SER A 118 -51.81 -11.28 -22.91
CA SER A 118 -50.78 -10.80 -23.86
C SER A 118 -50.60 -9.28 -23.88
N GLN A 119 -49.38 -8.80 -24.23
CA GLN A 119 -49.03 -7.61 -25.06
C GLN A 119 -47.48 -7.39 -24.99
N THR A 120 -46.72 -7.39 -26.11
CA THR A 120 -46.31 -6.26 -27.02
C THR A 120 -45.45 -5.17 -26.33
N GLU A 121 -44.52 -4.45 -26.97
CA GLU A 121 -44.31 -4.12 -28.40
C GLU A 121 -42.81 -4.13 -28.82
N ASP A 122 -42.54 -4.18 -30.13
CA ASP A 122 -41.26 -3.77 -30.74
C ASP A 122 -41.32 -2.27 -31.08
N LEU A 123 -40.26 -1.49 -30.79
CA LEU A 123 -40.04 -0.18 -31.42
C LEU A 123 -38.55 0.17 -31.52
N GLN A 124 -38.21 1.01 -32.51
CA GLN A 124 -36.86 1.13 -33.05
C GLN A 124 -36.44 2.60 -33.18
N GLY A 125 -35.26 2.98 -32.66
CA GLY A 125 -34.74 4.36 -32.82
C GLY A 125 -33.47 4.68 -32.02
N ARG A 126 -32.49 5.31 -32.68
CA ARG A 126 -31.30 5.97 -32.10
C ARG A 126 -31.48 7.50 -32.18
N PRO A 127 -30.81 8.29 -31.32
CA PRO A 127 -29.56 8.91 -31.77
C PRO A 127 -28.45 8.93 -30.70
N ALA A 128 -27.27 9.43 -31.06
CA ALA A 128 -26.14 9.63 -30.16
C ALA A 128 -25.73 11.12 -30.12
N VAL A 129 -25.19 11.58 -28.99
CA VAL A 129 -24.59 12.92 -28.81
C VAL A 129 -23.34 12.78 -27.93
N ASN A 130 -22.28 13.54 -28.21
CA ASN A 130 -20.99 13.45 -27.50
C ASN A 130 -20.74 14.66 -26.57
N GLY A 131 -20.60 14.40 -25.27
CA GLY A 131 -19.74 15.11 -24.29
C GLY A 131 -19.86 16.65 -24.11
N PRO A 132 -18.95 17.27 -23.32
CA PRO A 132 -17.92 16.68 -22.43
C PRO A 132 -17.95 17.29 -20.98
N THR A 133 -16.83 17.16 -20.25
CA THR A 133 -16.37 17.92 -19.05
C THR A 133 -16.51 17.26 -17.65
N ASP A 134 -15.46 17.45 -16.85
CA ASP A 134 -15.01 16.85 -15.57
C ASP A 134 -15.97 16.71 -14.36
N GLY A 135 -15.54 16.00 -13.30
CA GLY A 135 -16.30 15.91 -12.04
C GLY A 135 -15.74 15.17 -10.80
N GLN A 136 -14.64 14.40 -10.89
CA GLN A 136 -13.78 14.04 -9.73
C GLN A 136 -14.45 13.48 -8.43
N GLN A 137 -15.36 12.50 -8.50
CA GLN A 137 -15.97 11.89 -7.27
C GLN A 137 -16.06 10.34 -7.21
N THR A 138 -15.56 9.61 -8.22
CA THR A 138 -15.89 8.19 -8.42
C THR A 138 -14.71 7.20 -8.23
N LEU A 139 -13.91 7.37 -7.17
CA LEU A 139 -12.94 6.33 -6.73
C LEU A 139 -13.34 5.69 -5.38
N ASP A 140 -13.53 6.50 -4.33
CA ASP A 140 -14.00 6.07 -3.00
C ASP A 140 -15.21 5.10 -3.03
N GLN A 141 -16.16 5.36 -3.93
CA GLN A 141 -17.40 4.59 -4.03
C GLN A 141 -17.18 3.17 -4.57
N TRP A 142 -16.11 2.93 -5.34
CA TRP A 142 -15.72 1.61 -5.81
C TRP A 142 -14.80 0.89 -4.83
N GLU A 143 -14.02 1.61 -4.04
CA GLU A 143 -13.17 1.00 -3.00
C GLU A 143 -13.99 0.53 -1.80
N ARG A 144 -14.98 1.30 -1.35
CA ARG A 144 -15.93 0.87 -0.31
C ARG A 144 -16.72 -0.38 -0.73
N LYS A 145 -17.19 -0.45 -1.98
CA LYS A 145 -17.86 -1.64 -2.52
C LYS A 145 -16.98 -2.91 -2.45
N ARG A 146 -15.67 -2.80 -2.75
CA ARG A 146 -14.75 -3.94 -2.64
C ARG A 146 -14.38 -4.30 -1.20
N ALA A 147 -14.46 -3.36 -0.26
CA ALA A 147 -14.28 -3.64 1.17
C ALA A 147 -15.44 -4.46 1.73
N ASP A 148 -16.69 -4.04 1.52
CA ASP A 148 -17.89 -4.78 1.96
C ASP A 148 -17.94 -6.20 1.36
N GLU A 149 -17.53 -6.38 0.10
CA GLU A 149 -17.47 -7.69 -0.57
C GLU A 149 -16.37 -8.62 -0.04
N THR A 150 -15.31 -8.10 0.61
CA THR A 150 -14.22 -8.94 1.13
C THR A 150 -14.38 -9.34 2.60
N GLU A 151 -15.01 -8.51 3.44
CA GLU A 151 -15.15 -8.81 4.87
C GLU A 151 -16.25 -9.85 5.17
N GLN A 152 -17.30 -9.95 4.33
CA GLN A 152 -18.35 -10.98 4.49
C GLN A 152 -17.90 -12.41 4.13
N ARG A 153 -16.74 -12.61 3.51
CA ARG A 153 -16.33 -13.93 2.99
C ARG A 153 -15.68 -14.87 4.02
N THR A 154 -15.64 -14.47 5.30
CA THR A 154 -14.85 -15.17 6.35
C THR A 154 -15.62 -15.48 7.63
N GLN A 155 -16.88 -15.95 7.54
CA GLN A 155 -17.48 -16.74 8.61
C GLN A 155 -18.59 -17.71 8.18
N THR A 156 -18.70 -18.81 8.93
CA THR A 156 -19.34 -20.07 8.55
C THR A 156 -20.86 -20.12 8.77
N THR A 157 -21.62 -20.51 7.73
CA THR A 157 -22.69 -21.54 7.79
C THR A 157 -23.20 -21.85 6.36
N PRO A 158 -23.79 -23.03 6.09
CA PRO A 158 -24.07 -23.46 4.72
C PRO A 158 -25.30 -22.76 4.11
N PRO A 159 -25.21 -22.19 2.90
CA PRO A 159 -26.33 -21.54 2.25
C PRO A 159 -27.39 -22.56 1.80
N ARG A 160 -28.60 -22.38 2.33
CA ARG A 160 -29.81 -23.14 1.99
C ARG A 160 -30.19 -22.87 0.53
N SER A 161 -30.22 -23.90 -0.32
CA SER A 161 -30.52 -23.76 -1.75
C SER A 161 -31.99 -23.38 -2.00
N LEU A 162 -32.22 -22.13 -2.40
CA LEU A 162 -33.45 -21.70 -3.06
C LEU A 162 -33.28 -21.78 -4.60
N PRO A 163 -34.35 -21.97 -5.38
CA PRO A 163 -34.23 -22.63 -6.68
C PRO A 163 -33.89 -21.68 -7.82
N LEU A 164 -32.83 -22.00 -8.56
CA LEU A 164 -32.70 -21.58 -9.95
C LEU A 164 -33.72 -22.36 -10.79
N GLU A 165 -34.54 -21.65 -11.56
CA GLU A 165 -35.81 -22.15 -12.12
C GLU A 165 -35.66 -23.17 -13.28
N GLY A 166 -34.46 -23.73 -13.48
CA GLY A 166 -34.21 -24.89 -14.33
C GLY A 166 -33.44 -26.04 -13.65
N THR A 167 -32.84 -25.83 -12.46
CA THR A 167 -32.13 -26.91 -11.75
C THR A 167 -33.09 -27.94 -11.17
N ASN A 168 -34.28 -27.50 -10.77
CA ASN A 168 -35.33 -28.37 -10.26
C ASN A 168 -35.77 -29.40 -11.31
N ASP A 169 -35.94 -28.98 -12.58
CA ASP A 169 -36.36 -29.87 -13.66
C ASP A 169 -35.25 -30.80 -14.14
N PHE A 170 -33.98 -30.36 -14.12
CA PHE A 170 -32.85 -31.27 -14.33
C PHE A 170 -32.77 -32.35 -13.22
N LEU A 171 -33.00 -31.97 -11.96
CA LEU A 171 -33.09 -32.95 -10.86
C LEU A 171 -34.31 -33.88 -10.97
N LYS A 172 -35.48 -33.39 -11.40
CA LYS A 172 -36.65 -34.24 -11.69
C LYS A 172 -36.33 -35.25 -12.79
N LEU A 173 -35.66 -34.82 -13.86
CA LEU A 173 -35.28 -35.69 -14.97
C LEU A 173 -34.26 -36.76 -14.54
N LEU A 174 -33.22 -36.37 -13.77
CA LEU A 174 -32.26 -37.33 -13.19
C LEU A 174 -32.93 -38.32 -12.23
N LYS A 175 -33.89 -37.85 -11.41
CA LYS A 175 -34.64 -38.69 -10.47
C LYS A 175 -35.56 -39.67 -11.20
N SER A 176 -36.26 -39.21 -12.23
CA SER A 176 -37.09 -40.05 -13.11
C SER A 176 -36.26 -41.10 -13.84
N HIS A 177 -35.12 -40.72 -14.44
CA HIS A 177 -34.22 -41.65 -15.09
C HIS A 177 -33.62 -42.67 -14.11
N LYS A 178 -33.30 -42.25 -12.87
CA LYS A 178 -32.89 -43.17 -11.80
C LYS A 178 -34.02 -44.15 -11.44
N GLU A 179 -35.24 -43.67 -11.26
CA GLU A 179 -36.39 -44.50 -10.90
C GLU A 179 -36.73 -45.52 -12.00
N GLN A 180 -36.63 -45.13 -13.27
CA GLN A 180 -36.71 -46.02 -14.43
C GLN A 180 -35.57 -47.06 -14.47
N LEU A 181 -34.35 -46.69 -14.09
CA LEU A 181 -33.22 -47.63 -14.01
C LEU A 181 -33.43 -48.65 -12.88
N GLU A 182 -33.89 -48.20 -11.70
CA GLU A 182 -34.23 -49.09 -10.59
C GLU A 182 -35.42 -50.00 -10.91
N GLU A 183 -36.42 -49.52 -11.67
CA GLU A 183 -37.56 -50.32 -12.10
C GLU A 183 -37.18 -51.37 -13.16
N THR A 184 -36.42 -50.98 -14.19
CA THR A 184 -35.89 -51.94 -15.18
C THR A 184 -34.96 -52.98 -14.54
N MET A 185 -34.15 -52.61 -13.54
CA MET A 185 -33.37 -53.57 -12.74
C MET A 185 -34.27 -54.51 -11.92
N ARG A 186 -35.32 -54.00 -11.25
CA ARG A 186 -36.30 -54.84 -10.51
C ARG A 186 -36.99 -55.83 -11.43
N ASP A 187 -37.37 -55.43 -12.63
CA ASP A 187 -38.02 -56.31 -13.60
C ASP A 187 -37.06 -57.28 -14.30
N LEU A 188 -35.77 -56.94 -14.44
CA LEU A 188 -34.75 -57.89 -14.87
C LEU A 188 -34.50 -58.97 -13.80
N MET A 189 -34.48 -58.61 -12.51
CA MET A 189 -34.37 -59.59 -11.42
C MET A 189 -35.57 -60.55 -11.41
N LYS A 190 -36.80 -60.05 -11.52
CA LYS A 190 -38.01 -60.92 -11.66
C LYS A 190 -37.94 -61.82 -12.90
N ARG A 191 -37.45 -61.32 -14.04
CA ARG A 191 -37.29 -62.14 -15.25
C ARG A 191 -36.26 -63.26 -15.06
N ASN A 192 -35.16 -62.99 -14.38
CA ASN A 192 -34.18 -64.04 -14.04
C ASN A 192 -34.78 -65.08 -13.08
N GLU A 193 -35.49 -64.66 -12.04
CA GLU A 193 -36.19 -65.55 -11.09
C GLU A 193 -37.30 -66.39 -11.77
N ASN A 194 -37.92 -65.89 -12.84
CA ASN A 194 -38.82 -66.67 -13.69
C ASN A 194 -38.04 -67.70 -14.53
N LEU A 195 -36.96 -67.28 -15.19
CA LEU A 195 -36.14 -68.14 -16.06
C LEU A 195 -35.44 -69.26 -15.27
N GLU A 196 -35.04 -69.03 -14.02
CA GLU A 196 -34.50 -70.08 -13.15
C GLU A 196 -35.58 -71.13 -12.79
N ARG A 197 -36.82 -70.70 -12.53
CA ARG A 197 -37.96 -71.61 -12.30
C ARG A 197 -38.34 -72.40 -13.57
N GLU A 198 -38.40 -71.76 -14.73
CA GLU A 198 -38.62 -72.43 -16.02
C GLU A 198 -37.50 -73.45 -16.32
N LYS A 199 -36.24 -73.11 -16.01
CA LYS A 199 -35.09 -74.03 -16.14
C LYS A 199 -35.21 -75.24 -15.22
N GLU A 200 -35.61 -75.05 -13.96
CA GLU A 200 -35.89 -76.14 -13.02
C GLU A 200 -37.09 -77.01 -13.45
N GLU A 201 -38.15 -76.42 -13.98
CA GLU A 201 -39.32 -77.17 -14.48
C GLU A 201 -38.96 -77.99 -15.72
N GLY A 202 -38.16 -77.41 -16.63
CA GLY A 202 -37.54 -78.14 -17.73
C GLY A 202 -36.60 -79.27 -17.27
N GLU A 203 -35.92 -79.12 -16.13
CA GLU A 203 -35.10 -80.18 -15.51
C GLU A 203 -35.97 -81.32 -15.01
N LYS A 204 -37.02 -80.99 -14.23
CA LYS A 204 -38.00 -81.94 -13.69
C LYS A 204 -38.69 -82.72 -14.83
N GLU A 205 -38.91 -82.09 -15.98
CA GLU A 205 -39.46 -82.75 -17.18
C GLU A 205 -38.43 -83.61 -17.94
N ARG A 206 -37.17 -83.16 -18.09
CA ARG A 206 -36.07 -84.00 -18.61
C ARG A 206 -35.94 -85.29 -17.79
N ASP A 207 -36.07 -85.22 -16.47
CA ASP A 207 -35.99 -86.39 -15.59
C ASP A 207 -37.23 -87.30 -15.65
N ARG A 208 -38.43 -86.75 -15.90
CA ARG A 208 -39.63 -87.57 -16.21
C ARG A 208 -39.41 -88.34 -17.52
N MET A 209 -38.94 -87.64 -18.56
CA MET A 209 -38.68 -88.21 -19.89
C MET A 209 -37.60 -89.28 -19.85
N ARG A 210 -36.50 -89.06 -19.12
CA ARG A 210 -35.43 -90.06 -18.91
C ARG A 210 -35.95 -91.33 -18.26
N ARG A 211 -36.72 -91.21 -17.17
CA ARG A 211 -37.37 -92.37 -16.50
C ARG A 211 -38.31 -93.14 -17.43
N CYS A 212 -39.01 -92.46 -18.34
CA CYS A 212 -39.83 -93.12 -19.37
C CYS A 212 -38.98 -93.91 -20.38
N ILE A 213 -37.90 -93.31 -20.89
CA ILE A 213 -36.96 -93.96 -21.81
C ILE A 213 -36.34 -95.23 -21.19
N ASP A 214 -35.95 -95.17 -19.92
CA ASP A 214 -35.33 -96.32 -19.24
C ASP A 214 -36.36 -97.43 -18.93
N GLN A 215 -37.64 -97.10 -18.67
CA GLN A 215 -38.73 -98.09 -18.63
C GLN A 215 -38.98 -98.77 -19.99
N LEU A 216 -38.91 -98.02 -21.10
CA LEU A 216 -39.08 -98.58 -22.44
C LEU A 216 -37.92 -99.51 -22.81
N ARG A 217 -36.68 -99.17 -22.43
CA ARG A 217 -35.50 -100.03 -22.57
C ARG A 217 -35.64 -101.35 -21.80
N SER A 218 -36.11 -101.29 -20.56
CA SER A 218 -36.38 -102.49 -19.75
C SER A 218 -37.46 -103.40 -20.37
N LYS A 219 -38.48 -102.82 -21.02
CA LYS A 219 -39.50 -103.59 -21.75
C LYS A 219 -38.94 -104.25 -23.01
N LEU A 220 -38.11 -103.55 -23.77
CA LEU A 220 -37.47 -104.08 -24.99
C LEU A 220 -36.56 -105.28 -24.69
N LEU A 221 -35.80 -105.21 -23.58
CA LEU A 221 -34.98 -106.31 -23.07
C LEU A 221 -35.81 -107.54 -22.65
N HIS A 222 -37.09 -107.36 -22.31
CA HIS A 222 -37.98 -108.44 -21.91
C HIS A 222 -38.61 -109.16 -23.11
N THR A 223 -39.04 -108.42 -24.15
CA THR A 223 -39.59 -109.03 -25.38
C THR A 223 -38.54 -109.76 -26.22
N GLN A 224 -37.25 -109.43 -26.08
CA GLN A 224 -36.17 -110.10 -26.80
C GLN A 224 -35.84 -111.50 -26.24
N ALA A 225 -36.52 -111.94 -25.16
CA ALA A 225 -36.31 -113.24 -24.52
C ALA A 225 -37.28 -114.36 -24.95
N THR A 226 -38.27 -114.09 -25.83
CA THR A 226 -39.38 -115.04 -26.10
C THR A 226 -39.82 -115.12 -27.57
N SER A 227 -39.19 -115.98 -28.39
CA SER A 227 -39.71 -116.44 -29.70
C SER A 227 -38.87 -117.59 -30.31
N GLY A 228 -39.49 -118.55 -31.01
CA GLY A 228 -38.82 -119.54 -31.89
C GLY A 228 -39.71 -120.73 -32.36
N THR A 229 -39.32 -121.42 -33.45
CA THR A 229 -39.96 -122.59 -34.15
C THR A 229 -41.21 -122.26 -35.00
N GLU A 230 -41.39 -122.52 -36.32
CA GLU A 230 -40.87 -123.44 -37.40
C GLU A 230 -41.63 -124.80 -37.54
N GLU A 231 -41.83 -125.47 -38.71
CA GLU A 231 -41.22 -125.42 -40.07
C GLU A 231 -42.24 -125.61 -41.29
N VAL A 232 -41.95 -126.38 -42.36
CA VAL A 232 -42.55 -126.32 -43.74
C VAL A 232 -42.86 -127.74 -44.38
N VAL A 233 -43.06 -127.88 -45.72
CA VAL A 233 -43.06 -129.09 -46.66
C VAL A 233 -44.38 -129.38 -47.47
N GLN A 234 -44.30 -130.07 -48.63
CA GLN A 234 -45.36 -130.22 -49.70
C GLN A 234 -45.16 -131.50 -50.61
N LEU A 235 -46.22 -132.07 -51.28
CA LEU A 235 -46.09 -133.05 -52.41
C LEU A 235 -47.30 -133.15 -53.43
N ARG A 236 -47.33 -134.11 -54.39
CA ARG A 236 -47.98 -134.03 -55.75
C ARG A 236 -48.43 -135.40 -56.40
N SER A 237 -49.18 -135.38 -57.53
CA SER A 237 -49.29 -136.38 -58.66
C SER A 237 -50.42 -137.48 -58.68
N GLU A 238 -50.85 -138.13 -59.81
CA GLU A 238 -51.21 -137.78 -61.23
C GLU A 238 -51.76 -139.04 -62.05
N ALA A 239 -52.23 -138.91 -63.33
CA ALA A 239 -52.51 -139.97 -64.39
C ALA A 239 -53.82 -140.86 -64.37
N GLN A 240 -54.33 -141.64 -65.39
CA GLN A 240 -54.36 -141.73 -66.91
C GLN A 240 -55.38 -142.83 -67.47
N HIS A 241 -55.60 -142.95 -68.82
CA HIS A 241 -56.11 -144.11 -69.66
C HIS A 241 -57.64 -144.46 -69.83
N SER A 242 -58.20 -145.11 -70.90
CA SER A 242 -57.77 -145.52 -72.30
C SER A 242 -58.92 -146.02 -73.27
N SER A 243 -58.85 -145.65 -74.58
CA SER A 243 -59.21 -146.41 -75.85
C SER A 243 -60.62 -147.07 -76.09
N ASP A 244 -60.89 -147.82 -77.19
CA ASP A 244 -61.06 -147.52 -78.65
C ASP A 244 -61.68 -148.76 -79.40
N CYS A 245 -62.54 -148.63 -80.45
CA CYS A 245 -62.79 -149.74 -81.43
C CYS A 245 -63.46 -149.37 -82.80
N SER A 246 -62.63 -149.16 -83.84
CA SER A 246 -62.66 -149.74 -85.21
C SER A 246 -63.90 -149.87 -86.16
N SER A 247 -63.60 -149.90 -87.46
CA SER A 247 -64.37 -150.38 -88.63
C SER A 247 -65.45 -149.48 -89.24
N LEU A 248 -66.76 -149.63 -88.95
CA LEU A 248 -67.75 -148.61 -89.37
C LEU A 248 -67.48 -147.30 -88.62
N ALA A 249 -67.02 -147.45 -87.37
CA ALA A 249 -66.39 -146.38 -86.66
C ALA A 249 -65.22 -145.74 -87.42
N LYS A 250 -64.58 -146.32 -88.46
CA LYS A 250 -63.50 -145.62 -89.21
C LYS A 250 -63.97 -144.40 -89.99
N LEU A 251 -65.15 -144.41 -90.62
CA LEU A 251 -65.64 -143.20 -91.33
C LEU A 251 -66.15 -142.17 -90.31
N THR A 252 -66.83 -142.66 -89.26
CA THR A 252 -67.21 -141.84 -88.09
C THR A 252 -65.99 -141.27 -87.38
N GLN A 253 -64.87 -141.99 -87.29
CA GLN A 253 -63.57 -141.62 -86.72
C GLN A 253 -62.78 -140.72 -87.67
N GLN A 254 -62.96 -140.84 -88.99
CA GLN A 254 -62.43 -139.85 -89.93
C GLN A 254 -63.17 -138.52 -89.75
N LEU A 255 -64.49 -138.53 -89.54
CA LEU A 255 -65.29 -137.34 -89.20
C LEU A 255 -65.06 -136.85 -87.77
N GLN A 256 -64.90 -137.74 -86.79
CA GLN A 256 -64.71 -137.45 -85.37
C GLN A 256 -63.26 -137.12 -85.05
N ALA A 257 -62.31 -137.49 -85.91
CA ALA A 257 -60.94 -136.98 -85.90
C ALA A 257 -60.74 -135.78 -86.84
N THR A 258 -61.63 -135.45 -87.79
CA THR A 258 -61.63 -134.09 -88.39
C THR A 258 -62.33 -133.10 -87.47
N GLN A 259 -63.46 -133.45 -86.85
CA GLN A 259 -64.07 -132.70 -85.73
C GLN A 259 -63.17 -132.67 -84.50
N GLY A 260 -62.47 -133.78 -84.20
CA GLY A 260 -61.47 -133.86 -83.13
C GLY A 260 -60.27 -132.97 -83.41
N ARG A 261 -59.71 -133.01 -84.64
CA ARG A 261 -58.69 -132.05 -85.07
C ARG A 261 -59.21 -130.62 -85.12
N TYR A 262 -60.49 -130.39 -85.44
CA TYR A 262 -61.10 -129.05 -85.38
C TYR A 262 -61.17 -128.56 -83.94
N ARG A 263 -61.68 -129.37 -83.01
CA ARG A 263 -61.74 -129.04 -81.58
C ARG A 263 -60.34 -128.86 -80.99
N GLU A 264 -59.38 -129.73 -81.34
CA GLU A 264 -57.97 -129.53 -80.99
C GLU A 264 -57.41 -128.23 -81.57
N LEU A 265 -57.82 -127.82 -82.79
CA LEU A 265 -57.38 -126.56 -83.41
C LEU A 265 -58.07 -125.35 -82.78
N GLU A 266 -59.33 -125.47 -82.35
CA GLU A 266 -60.07 -124.46 -81.58
C GLU A 266 -59.49 -124.31 -80.17
N GLU A 267 -59.18 -125.41 -79.48
CA GLU A 267 -58.48 -125.44 -78.19
C GLU A 267 -57.05 -124.93 -78.32
N LYS A 268 -56.32 -125.25 -79.39
CA LYS A 268 -55.00 -124.66 -79.68
C LYS A 268 -55.10 -123.18 -80.05
N LEU A 269 -56.15 -122.74 -80.73
CA LEU A 269 -56.38 -121.34 -81.06
C LEU A 269 -56.71 -120.53 -79.79
N ASP A 270 -57.61 -121.02 -78.95
CA ASP A 270 -57.96 -120.44 -77.65
C ASP A 270 -56.74 -120.45 -76.70
N TYR A 271 -55.96 -121.53 -76.66
CA TYR A 271 -54.69 -121.58 -75.92
C TYR A 271 -53.67 -120.57 -76.45
N LEU A 272 -53.51 -120.44 -77.78
CA LEU A 272 -52.63 -119.44 -78.39
C LEU A 272 -53.12 -118.01 -78.16
N GLN A 273 -54.44 -117.79 -78.14
CA GLN A 273 -55.07 -116.50 -77.86
C GLN A 273 -54.94 -116.11 -76.38
N LYS A 274 -55.14 -117.06 -75.45
CA LYS A 274 -54.87 -116.90 -74.02
C LYS A 274 -53.39 -116.70 -73.74
N SER A 275 -52.51 -117.45 -74.41
CA SER A 275 -51.06 -117.27 -74.38
C SER A 275 -50.66 -115.90 -74.92
N SER A 276 -51.32 -115.39 -75.97
CA SER A 276 -51.08 -114.03 -76.45
C SER A 276 -51.54 -113.01 -75.45
N ALA A 277 -52.80 -113.04 -75.00
CA ALA A 277 -53.29 -112.13 -73.97
C ALA A 277 -52.46 -112.18 -72.67
N GLN A 278 -51.85 -113.33 -72.33
CA GLN A 278 -50.89 -113.45 -71.24
C GLN A 278 -49.54 -112.78 -71.57
N ARG A 279 -48.98 -113.02 -72.76
CA ARG A 279 -47.77 -112.32 -73.25
C ARG A 279 -47.98 -110.81 -73.28
N ASP A 280 -49.08 -110.34 -73.85
CA ASP A 280 -49.46 -108.93 -73.96
C ASP A 280 -49.60 -108.29 -72.56
N ARG A 281 -50.18 -109.00 -71.58
CA ARG A 281 -50.22 -108.59 -70.16
C ARG A 281 -48.83 -108.52 -69.53
N THR A 282 -47.96 -109.51 -69.76
CA THR A 282 -46.58 -109.49 -69.24
C THR A 282 -45.73 -108.40 -69.90
N GLU A 283 -45.94 -108.12 -71.19
CA GLU A 283 -45.26 -107.05 -71.92
C GLU A 283 -45.74 -105.67 -71.44
N ALA A 284 -47.04 -105.49 -71.17
CA ALA A 284 -47.57 -104.29 -70.54
C ALA A 284 -47.02 -104.09 -69.12
N LEU A 285 -46.89 -105.15 -68.33
CA LEU A 285 -46.25 -105.12 -67.01
C LEU A 285 -44.76 -104.77 -67.08
N LEU A 286 -44.02 -105.34 -68.03
CA LEU A 286 -42.61 -105.00 -68.28
C LEU A 286 -42.47 -103.53 -68.71
N LYS A 287 -43.27 -103.07 -69.68
CA LYS A 287 -43.31 -101.65 -70.10
C LYS A 287 -43.73 -100.70 -68.99
N GLN A 288 -44.48 -101.15 -67.99
CA GLN A 288 -44.73 -100.36 -66.79
C GLN A 288 -43.50 -100.36 -65.87
N LYS A 289 -42.85 -101.50 -65.63
CA LYS A 289 -41.64 -101.57 -64.81
C LYS A 289 -40.45 -100.84 -65.43
N GLU A 290 -40.35 -100.78 -66.75
CA GLU A 290 -39.39 -99.92 -67.46
C GLU A 290 -39.64 -98.44 -67.17
N LYS A 291 -40.90 -97.98 -67.19
CA LYS A 291 -41.26 -96.61 -66.80
C LYS A 291 -40.98 -96.35 -65.32
N ASP A 292 -41.32 -97.28 -64.43
CA ASP A 292 -41.05 -97.18 -63.00
C ASP A 292 -39.53 -97.03 -62.76
N CYS A 293 -38.69 -97.86 -63.40
CA CYS A 293 -37.24 -97.79 -63.32
C CYS A 293 -36.67 -96.49 -63.91
N VAL A 294 -37.19 -96.01 -65.05
CA VAL A 294 -36.79 -94.73 -65.65
C VAL A 294 -37.19 -93.54 -64.77
N GLN A 295 -38.32 -93.61 -64.07
CA GLN A 295 -38.72 -92.58 -63.11
C GLN A 295 -37.82 -92.61 -61.86
N LEU A 296 -37.60 -93.79 -61.27
CA LEU A 296 -36.70 -93.97 -60.14
C LEU A 296 -35.27 -93.49 -60.45
N ALA A 297 -34.79 -93.68 -61.68
CA ALA A 297 -33.49 -93.16 -62.12
C ALA A 297 -33.46 -91.62 -62.10
N LYS A 298 -34.48 -90.95 -62.67
CA LYS A 298 -34.64 -89.49 -62.62
C LYS A 298 -34.77 -88.96 -61.20
N ASP A 299 -35.54 -89.64 -60.36
CA ASP A 299 -35.72 -89.26 -58.95
C ASP A 299 -34.39 -89.38 -58.19
N CYS A 300 -33.60 -90.43 -58.46
CA CYS A 300 -32.25 -90.58 -57.92
C CYS A 300 -31.27 -89.51 -58.45
N GLU A 301 -31.40 -89.06 -59.69
CA GLU A 301 -30.61 -87.96 -60.26
C GLU A 301 -31.01 -86.61 -59.65
N ALA A 302 -32.31 -86.35 -59.48
CA ALA A 302 -32.83 -85.16 -58.80
C ALA A 302 -32.40 -85.10 -57.33
N LEU A 303 -32.47 -86.22 -56.60
CA LEU A 303 -31.99 -86.31 -55.22
C LEU A 303 -30.47 -86.12 -55.11
N LYS A 304 -29.69 -86.64 -56.06
CA LYS A 304 -28.24 -86.35 -56.15
C LYS A 304 -27.98 -84.87 -56.38
N ALA A 305 -28.69 -84.25 -57.33
CA ALA A 305 -28.56 -82.82 -57.63
C ALA A 305 -28.91 -81.95 -56.41
N GLN A 306 -30.01 -82.27 -55.71
CA GLN A 306 -30.41 -81.61 -54.47
C GLN A 306 -29.37 -81.79 -53.37
N ALA A 307 -28.83 -82.99 -53.17
CA ALA A 307 -27.78 -83.25 -52.20
C ALA A 307 -26.49 -82.46 -52.53
N THR A 308 -26.11 -82.33 -53.81
CA THR A 308 -24.98 -81.50 -54.21
C THR A 308 -25.23 -80.00 -54.03
N SER A 309 -26.47 -79.51 -54.24
CA SER A 309 -26.84 -78.12 -53.94
C SER A 309 -26.68 -77.83 -52.45
N LEU A 310 -27.28 -78.66 -51.60
CA LEU A 310 -27.24 -78.50 -50.14
C LEU A 310 -25.80 -78.62 -49.59
N LEU A 311 -24.95 -79.45 -50.18
CA LEU A 311 -23.52 -79.51 -49.86
C LEU A 311 -22.77 -78.23 -50.26
N GLY A 312 -23.06 -77.67 -51.45
CA GLY A 312 -22.50 -76.40 -51.89
C GLY A 312 -22.93 -75.23 -51.00
N GLU A 313 -24.24 -75.12 -50.72
CA GLU A 313 -24.79 -74.13 -49.80
C GLU A 313 -24.16 -74.26 -48.40
N LEU A 314 -24.01 -75.47 -47.87
CA LEU A 314 -23.36 -75.68 -46.57
C LEU A 314 -21.88 -75.28 -46.57
N GLN A 315 -21.15 -75.55 -47.66
CA GLN A 315 -19.76 -75.09 -47.82
C GLN A 315 -19.65 -73.56 -47.94
N GLU A 316 -20.57 -72.91 -48.64
CA GLU A 316 -20.65 -71.44 -48.70
C GLU A 316 -20.93 -70.83 -47.32
N ARG A 317 -21.91 -71.38 -46.58
CA ARG A 317 -22.22 -70.91 -45.22
C ARG A 317 -21.05 -71.15 -44.25
N GLN A 318 -20.34 -72.27 -44.36
CA GLN A 318 -19.13 -72.55 -43.60
C GLN A 318 -18.02 -71.52 -43.92
N SER A 319 -17.76 -71.23 -45.20
CA SER A 319 -16.78 -70.22 -45.59
C SER A 319 -17.15 -68.81 -45.10
N CYS A 320 -18.44 -68.46 -45.09
CA CYS A 320 -18.93 -67.20 -44.54
C CYS A 320 -18.81 -67.13 -43.00
N LEU A 321 -19.05 -68.25 -42.30
CA LEU A 321 -18.81 -68.37 -40.86
C LEU A 321 -17.33 -68.15 -40.53
N GLU A 322 -16.42 -68.81 -41.25
CA GLU A 322 -14.97 -68.71 -41.06
C GLU A 322 -14.44 -67.28 -41.27
N LYS A 323 -14.94 -66.59 -42.30
CA LYS A 323 -14.65 -65.16 -42.54
C LYS A 323 -15.13 -64.29 -41.38
N SER A 324 -16.37 -64.46 -40.94
CA SER A 324 -16.93 -63.70 -39.81
C SER A 324 -16.22 -64.00 -38.49
N GLU A 325 -15.80 -65.24 -38.26
CA GLU A 325 -14.95 -65.60 -37.12
C GLU A 325 -13.56 -64.95 -37.16
N HIS A 326 -12.94 -64.86 -38.34
CA HIS A 326 -11.66 -64.18 -38.52
C HIS A 326 -11.81 -62.68 -38.28
N GLU A 327 -12.84 -62.05 -38.84
CA GLU A 327 -13.18 -60.64 -38.58
C GLU A 327 -13.43 -60.38 -37.09
N ARG A 328 -14.19 -61.25 -36.41
CA ARG A 328 -14.41 -61.18 -34.95
C ARG A 328 -13.09 -61.23 -34.18
N LYS A 329 -12.20 -62.19 -34.47
CA LYS A 329 -10.88 -62.29 -33.82
C LYS A 329 -10.04 -61.02 -34.06
N MET A 330 -10.00 -60.52 -35.29
CA MET A 330 -9.32 -59.27 -35.64
C MET A 330 -9.91 -58.03 -34.94
N LEU A 331 -11.22 -58.01 -34.65
CA LEU A 331 -11.88 -56.94 -33.88
C LEU A 331 -11.61 -57.07 -32.37
N GLU A 332 -11.59 -58.29 -31.83
CA GLU A 332 -11.25 -58.56 -30.43
C GLU A 332 -9.80 -58.19 -30.11
N GLU A 333 -8.84 -58.50 -31.00
CA GLU A 333 -7.45 -58.05 -30.88
C GLU A 333 -7.32 -56.53 -30.94
N LYS A 334 -8.03 -55.87 -31.88
CA LYS A 334 -8.07 -54.41 -31.96
C LYS A 334 -8.67 -53.80 -30.70
N LEU A 335 -9.77 -54.34 -30.18
CA LEU A 335 -10.39 -53.89 -28.93
C LEU A 335 -9.42 -54.06 -27.74
N GLY A 336 -8.78 -55.22 -27.61
CA GLY A 336 -7.75 -55.48 -26.60
C GLY A 336 -6.57 -54.50 -26.68
N SER A 337 -6.15 -54.11 -27.89
CA SER A 337 -5.11 -53.09 -28.09
C SER A 337 -5.56 -51.70 -27.64
N LYS A 338 -6.82 -51.33 -27.93
CA LYS A 338 -7.40 -50.02 -27.55
C LYS A 338 -7.68 -49.93 -26.06
N VAL A 339 -8.13 -51.00 -25.41
CA VAL A 339 -8.28 -51.08 -23.94
C VAL A 339 -6.93 -50.92 -23.25
N LYS A 340 -5.87 -51.60 -23.72
CA LYS A 340 -4.50 -51.42 -23.19
C LYS A 340 -3.99 -49.99 -23.36
N ALA A 341 -4.25 -49.35 -24.50
CA ALA A 341 -3.87 -47.96 -24.76
C ALA A 341 -4.65 -46.96 -23.88
N LEU A 342 -5.96 -47.16 -23.69
CA LEU A 342 -6.78 -46.36 -22.76
C LEU A 342 -6.25 -46.48 -21.33
N GLN A 343 -6.03 -47.69 -20.83
CA GLN A 343 -5.48 -47.90 -19.49
C GLN A 343 -4.06 -47.33 -19.31
N ALA A 344 -3.28 -47.14 -20.38
CA ALA A 344 -2.00 -46.43 -20.32
C ALA A 344 -2.22 -44.92 -20.18
N ALA A 345 -3.11 -44.33 -21.00
CA ALA A 345 -3.47 -42.92 -20.93
C ALA A 345 -4.14 -42.53 -19.60
N GLU A 346 -4.99 -43.39 -19.04
CA GLU A 346 -5.61 -43.21 -17.71
C GLU A 346 -4.56 -43.11 -16.60
N ARG A 347 -3.54 -43.99 -16.62
CA ARG A 347 -2.43 -43.96 -15.64
C ARG A 347 -1.56 -42.72 -15.80
N GLU A 348 -1.30 -42.27 -17.03
CA GLU A 348 -0.54 -41.05 -17.30
C GLU A 348 -1.32 -39.79 -16.85
N LEU A 349 -2.63 -39.71 -17.12
CA LEU A 349 -3.48 -38.61 -16.63
C LEU A 349 -3.55 -38.58 -15.10
N GLU A 350 -3.59 -39.74 -14.45
CA GLU A 350 -3.56 -39.86 -12.99
C GLU A 350 -2.18 -39.47 -12.40
N GLN A 351 -1.09 -39.78 -13.09
CA GLN A 351 0.25 -39.32 -12.74
C GLN A 351 0.36 -37.79 -12.89
N GLN A 352 -0.12 -37.22 -13.98
CA GLN A 352 -0.16 -35.77 -14.21
C GLN A 352 -1.02 -35.05 -13.17
N ARG A 353 -2.20 -35.59 -12.81
CA ARG A 353 -3.03 -35.06 -11.71
C ARG A 353 -2.26 -34.98 -10.39
N LYS A 354 -1.49 -36.02 -10.04
CA LYS A 354 -0.64 -36.03 -8.83
C LYS A 354 0.50 -35.01 -8.91
N GLN A 355 1.17 -34.88 -10.06
CA GLN A 355 2.20 -33.86 -10.27
C GLN A 355 1.62 -32.44 -10.17
N HIS A 356 0.46 -32.19 -10.75
CA HIS A 356 -0.24 -30.90 -10.65
C HIS A 356 -0.69 -30.58 -9.22
N HIS A 357 -1.19 -31.57 -8.45
CA HIS A 357 -1.55 -31.38 -7.05
C HIS A 357 -0.33 -30.93 -6.21
N VAL A 358 0.80 -31.64 -6.33
CA VAL A 358 2.06 -31.27 -5.64
C VAL A 358 2.58 -29.90 -6.09
N ALA A 359 2.42 -29.54 -7.38
CA ALA A 359 2.79 -28.22 -7.87
C ALA A 359 1.89 -27.11 -7.30
N VAL A 360 0.58 -27.34 -7.18
CA VAL A 360 -0.38 -26.42 -6.56
C VAL A 360 -0.09 -26.26 -5.07
N ASP A 361 0.14 -27.35 -4.33
CA ASP A 361 0.47 -27.30 -2.89
C ASP A 361 1.76 -26.51 -2.63
N LYS A 362 2.79 -26.72 -3.47
CA LYS A 362 4.03 -25.94 -3.42
C LYS A 362 3.79 -24.45 -3.68
N LEU A 363 2.95 -24.09 -4.65
CA LEU A 363 2.59 -22.70 -4.93
C LEU A 363 1.76 -22.07 -3.81
N MET A 364 0.84 -22.81 -3.19
CA MET A 364 0.07 -22.35 -2.02
C MET A 364 0.99 -22.04 -0.83
N LEU A 365 1.94 -22.95 -0.53
CA LEU A 365 2.94 -22.73 0.52
C LEU A 365 3.85 -21.53 0.23
N GLN A 366 4.21 -21.31 -1.04
CA GLN A 366 4.97 -20.12 -1.46
C GLN A 366 4.15 -18.83 -1.32
N SER A 367 2.88 -18.82 -1.71
CA SER A 367 1.98 -17.67 -1.51
C SER A 367 1.84 -17.34 -0.03
N GLN A 368 1.53 -18.34 0.80
CA GLN A 368 1.36 -18.17 2.24
C GLN A 368 2.63 -17.63 2.92
N SER A 369 3.82 -18.08 2.50
CA SER A 369 5.11 -17.57 2.99
C SER A 369 5.33 -16.10 2.61
N LEU A 370 5.03 -15.71 1.36
CA LEU A 370 5.13 -14.32 0.89
C LEU A 370 4.09 -13.41 1.55
N GLU A 371 2.88 -13.89 1.79
CA GLU A 371 1.82 -13.19 2.53
C GLU A 371 2.22 -12.94 4.00
N GLN A 372 2.87 -13.92 4.65
CA GLN A 372 3.43 -13.76 5.99
C GLN A 372 4.57 -12.73 6.01
N ALA A 373 5.49 -12.79 5.06
CA ALA A 373 6.56 -11.79 4.93
C ALA A 373 5.99 -10.37 4.71
N LEU A 374 5.04 -10.21 3.78
CA LEU A 374 4.35 -8.94 3.53
C LEU A 374 3.59 -8.41 4.76
N LYS A 375 3.04 -9.30 5.61
CA LYS A 375 2.41 -8.92 6.87
C LYS A 375 3.43 -8.39 7.90
N VAL A 376 4.62 -8.98 7.95
CA VAL A 376 5.73 -8.50 8.81
C VAL A 376 6.27 -7.15 8.30
N GLU A 377 6.56 -7.03 7.01
CA GLU A 377 7.03 -5.77 6.39
C GLU A 377 6.03 -4.61 6.62
N ARG A 378 4.73 -4.86 6.46
CA ARG A 378 3.68 -3.88 6.77
C ARG A 378 3.73 -3.41 8.23
N HIS A 379 4.05 -4.30 9.17
CA HIS A 379 4.20 -3.93 10.59
C HIS A 379 5.48 -3.14 10.84
N VAL A 380 6.61 -3.52 10.24
CA VAL A 380 7.87 -2.76 10.32
C VAL A 380 7.66 -1.33 9.80
N VAL A 381 7.02 -1.17 8.65
CA VAL A 381 6.68 0.14 8.07
C VAL A 381 5.78 0.98 8.99
N THR A 382 4.84 0.37 9.74
CA THR A 382 4.03 1.13 10.71
C THR A 382 4.82 1.55 11.96
N GLU A 383 5.80 0.77 12.42
CA GLU A 383 6.68 1.18 13.52
C GLU A 383 7.71 2.24 13.09
N GLU A 384 8.34 2.11 11.92
CA GLU A 384 9.24 3.15 11.39
C GLU A 384 8.50 4.47 11.13
N ARG A 385 7.23 4.41 10.68
CA ARG A 385 6.40 5.61 10.57
C ARG A 385 6.16 6.29 11.92
N LYS A 386 5.91 5.53 13.00
CA LYS A 386 5.78 6.10 14.35
C LYS A 386 7.08 6.74 14.83
N LYS A 387 8.22 6.07 14.64
CA LYS A 387 9.56 6.60 14.98
C LYS A 387 9.85 7.89 14.22
N LEU A 388 9.52 7.95 12.92
CA LEU A 388 9.67 9.16 12.11
C LEU A 388 8.82 10.32 12.67
N THR A 389 7.55 10.08 13.02
CA THR A 389 6.70 11.12 13.63
C THR A 389 7.20 11.56 15.02
N GLN A 390 7.75 10.64 15.83
CA GLN A 390 8.40 10.99 17.10
C GLN A 390 9.66 11.84 16.89
N LEU A 391 10.50 11.50 15.91
CA LEU A 391 11.70 12.26 15.56
C LEU A 391 11.36 13.66 14.98
N GLN A 392 10.32 13.75 14.14
CA GLN A 392 9.78 15.02 13.65
C GLN A 392 9.30 15.90 14.80
N HIS A 393 8.54 15.35 15.75
CA HIS A 393 8.08 16.08 16.92
C HIS A 393 9.25 16.57 17.80
N ALA A 394 10.23 15.70 18.08
CA ALA A 394 11.43 16.07 18.83
C ALA A 394 12.24 17.18 18.14
N TYR A 395 12.38 17.12 16.81
CA TYR A 395 13.01 18.18 16.02
C TYR A 395 12.24 19.51 16.11
N THR A 396 10.90 19.48 16.01
CA THR A 396 10.07 20.69 16.18
C THR A 396 10.20 21.29 17.59
N CYS A 397 10.29 20.47 18.63
CA CYS A 397 10.56 20.94 20.00
C CYS A 397 11.94 21.61 20.10
N LEU A 398 13.02 20.92 19.67
CA LEU A 398 14.37 21.48 19.69
C LEU A 398 14.49 22.77 18.88
N PHE A 399 13.83 22.85 17.72
CA PHE A 399 13.79 24.07 16.91
C PHE A 399 13.12 25.22 17.67
N ARG A 400 11.91 24.99 18.22
CA ARG A 400 11.18 26.00 19.03
C ARG A 400 11.98 26.47 20.24
N ASP A 401 12.66 25.54 20.92
CA ASP A 401 13.39 25.83 22.15
C ASP A 401 14.70 26.62 21.85
N TYR A 402 15.32 26.36 20.70
CA TYR A 402 16.42 27.18 20.16
C TYR A 402 15.94 28.57 19.72
N ASP A 403 14.80 28.66 19.04
CA ASP A 403 14.16 29.92 18.63
C ASP A 403 13.78 30.80 19.83
N ALA A 404 13.29 30.18 20.91
CA ALA A 404 13.01 30.84 22.18
C ALA A 404 14.29 31.32 22.87
N LYS A 405 15.35 30.49 22.86
CA LYS A 405 16.66 30.88 23.39
C LYS A 405 17.24 32.10 22.66
N LEU A 406 17.25 32.10 21.32
CA LEU A 406 17.72 33.24 20.53
C LEU A 406 16.94 34.54 20.81
N LYS A 407 15.62 34.46 20.99
CA LYS A 407 14.78 35.62 21.33
C LYS A 407 15.08 36.15 22.73
N ASN A 408 15.32 35.27 23.70
CA ASN A 408 15.66 35.64 25.07
C ASN A 408 17.07 36.25 25.17
N GLU A 409 18.07 35.64 24.52
CA GLU A 409 19.44 36.18 24.48
C GLU A 409 19.51 37.51 23.72
N GLY A 410 18.75 37.65 22.62
CA GLY A 410 18.59 38.93 21.92
C GLY A 410 17.95 40.01 22.80
N GLY A 411 16.92 39.66 23.57
CA GLY A 411 16.24 40.57 24.50
C GLY A 411 17.13 41.04 25.67
N ASP A 412 17.89 40.14 26.30
CA ASP A 412 18.86 40.48 27.36
C ASP A 412 19.95 41.43 26.82
N LEU A 413 20.50 41.13 25.64
CA LEU A 413 21.52 41.95 25.01
C LEU A 413 20.99 43.34 24.60
N SER A 414 19.72 43.44 24.17
CA SER A 414 19.07 44.74 23.94
C SER A 414 18.87 45.53 25.23
N SER A 415 18.29 44.95 26.29
CA SER A 415 18.09 45.64 27.57
C SER A 415 19.42 46.17 28.13
N ARG A 416 20.46 45.35 28.09
CA ARG A 416 21.80 45.71 28.58
C ARG A 416 22.52 46.72 27.69
N LEU A 417 22.16 46.84 26.42
CA LEU A 417 22.60 47.93 25.55
C LEU A 417 21.87 49.23 25.92
N ASP A 418 20.54 49.20 26.03
CA ASP A 418 19.72 50.35 26.42
C ASP A 418 20.14 50.92 27.79
N GLU A 419 20.42 50.04 28.77
CA GLU A 419 20.95 50.39 30.09
C GLU A 419 22.36 51.02 30.01
N ALA A 420 23.22 50.50 29.14
CA ALA A 420 24.57 51.04 28.94
C ALA A 420 24.54 52.40 28.22
N GLU A 421 23.66 52.60 27.25
CA GLU A 421 23.45 53.89 26.57
C GLU A 421 22.87 54.94 27.54
N GLN A 422 21.90 54.57 28.38
CA GLN A 422 21.41 55.44 29.46
C GLN A 422 22.52 55.81 30.47
N ALA A 423 23.34 54.84 30.88
CA ALA A 423 24.46 55.08 31.78
C ALA A 423 25.57 55.94 31.15
N LEU A 424 25.73 55.91 29.81
CA LEU A 424 26.62 56.81 29.08
C LEU A 424 26.03 58.23 28.98
N ALA A 425 24.73 58.37 28.71
CA ALA A 425 24.04 59.67 28.71
C ALA A 425 24.15 60.38 30.08
N LEU A 426 23.86 59.67 31.18
CA LEU A 426 24.00 60.22 32.54
C LEU A 426 25.45 60.61 32.88
N LYS A 427 26.45 59.89 32.34
CA LYS A 427 27.87 60.28 32.48
C LYS A 427 28.21 61.50 31.62
N GLN A 428 27.62 61.63 30.44
CA GLN A 428 27.80 62.81 29.58
C GLN A 428 27.21 64.06 30.24
N ASP A 429 25.99 63.98 30.78
CA ASP A 429 25.35 65.06 31.55
C ASP A 429 26.20 65.50 32.76
N LEU A 430 26.81 64.54 33.47
CA LEU A 430 27.71 64.82 34.60
C LEU A 430 29.02 65.47 34.13
N ILE A 431 29.60 64.99 33.03
CA ILE A 431 30.80 65.56 32.42
C ILE A 431 30.55 67.01 31.98
N ASP A 432 29.39 67.31 31.41
CA ASP A 432 29.07 68.65 30.93
C ASP A 432 28.74 69.64 32.06
N LYS A 433 28.11 69.18 33.16
CA LYS A 433 28.02 69.96 34.41
C LYS A 433 29.39 70.25 35.01
N LEU A 434 30.27 69.26 35.09
CA LEU A 434 31.63 69.46 35.60
C LEU A 434 32.47 70.40 34.71
N LYS A 435 32.21 70.45 33.39
CA LYS A 435 32.80 71.48 32.51
C LYS A 435 32.26 72.87 32.83
N GLU A 436 30.95 73.02 33.03
CA GLU A 436 30.31 74.29 33.40
C GLU A 436 30.84 74.83 34.73
N GLU A 437 30.91 73.97 35.76
CA GLU A 437 31.54 74.28 37.06
C GLU A 437 33.00 74.68 36.91
N VAL A 438 33.79 73.96 36.09
CA VAL A 438 35.20 74.30 35.82
C VAL A 438 35.33 75.66 35.10
N GLU A 439 34.44 75.99 34.17
CA GLU A 439 34.47 77.30 33.48
C GLU A 439 34.05 78.44 34.41
N GLN A 440 33.05 78.22 35.27
CA GLN A 440 32.67 79.17 36.32
C GLN A 440 33.82 79.40 37.30
N LEU A 441 34.53 78.34 37.70
CA LEU A 441 35.70 78.43 38.58
C LEU A 441 36.85 79.18 37.91
N LYS A 442 37.13 78.98 36.62
CA LYS A 442 38.12 79.80 35.87
C LYS A 442 37.75 81.28 35.90
N GLY A 443 36.50 81.63 35.59
CA GLY A 443 36.03 83.03 35.62
C GLY A 443 36.18 83.66 37.01
N SER A 444 36.02 82.88 38.09
CA SER A 444 36.31 83.35 39.45
C SER A 444 37.82 83.49 39.70
N LEU A 445 38.66 82.57 39.18
CA LEU A 445 40.11 82.57 39.32
C LEU A 445 40.77 83.75 38.61
N GLU A 446 40.21 84.22 37.49
CA GLU A 446 40.66 85.44 36.78
C GLU A 446 40.58 86.71 37.65
N THR A 447 39.78 86.72 38.71
CA THR A 447 39.75 87.84 39.68
C THR A 447 40.98 87.88 40.60
N VAL A 448 41.64 86.75 40.83
CA VAL A 448 42.75 86.65 41.80
C VAL A 448 43.98 87.45 41.36
N PRO A 449 44.43 87.42 40.08
CA PRO A 449 45.47 88.33 39.59
C PRO A 449 45.11 89.82 39.77
N VAL A 450 43.85 90.20 39.55
CA VAL A 450 43.39 91.60 39.69
C VAL A 450 43.44 92.06 41.14
N LEU A 451 42.93 91.25 42.07
CA LEU A 451 42.99 91.53 43.51
C LEU A 451 44.43 91.51 44.04
N THR A 452 45.30 90.65 43.51
CA THR A 452 46.73 90.61 43.84
C THR A 452 47.41 91.90 43.41
N ALA A 453 47.23 92.34 42.15
CA ALA A 453 47.77 93.60 41.66
C ALA A 453 47.24 94.81 42.43
N GLN A 454 45.96 94.82 42.82
CA GLN A 454 45.39 95.86 43.68
C GLN A 454 46.05 95.91 45.07
N ALA A 455 46.31 94.74 45.68
CA ALA A 455 47.02 94.66 46.96
C ALA A 455 48.50 95.11 46.84
N GLU A 456 49.17 94.80 45.72
CA GLU A 456 50.52 95.27 45.44
C GLU A 456 50.59 96.79 45.24
N ILE A 457 49.60 97.39 44.55
CA ILE A 457 49.48 98.85 44.39
C ILE A 457 49.28 99.51 45.76
N TYR A 458 48.31 99.08 46.57
CA TYR A 458 48.11 99.65 47.92
C TYR A 458 49.34 99.50 48.82
N LYS A 459 50.10 98.40 48.69
CA LYS A 459 51.37 98.20 49.40
C LYS A 459 52.45 99.17 48.92
N ALA A 460 52.54 99.43 47.62
CA ALA A 460 53.47 100.41 47.05
C ALA A 460 53.11 101.85 47.49
N ASP A 461 51.83 102.22 47.40
CA ASP A 461 51.33 103.53 47.85
C ASP A 461 51.61 103.76 49.34
N PHE A 462 51.34 102.76 50.19
CA PHE A 462 51.61 102.85 51.63
C PHE A 462 53.11 102.99 51.94
N LEU A 463 53.99 102.31 51.19
CA LEU A 463 55.43 102.45 51.35
C LEU A 463 55.93 103.83 50.87
N ALA A 464 55.43 104.34 49.75
CA ALA A 464 55.78 105.66 49.23
C ALA A 464 55.30 106.78 50.16
N GLU A 465 54.08 106.67 50.71
CA GLU A 465 53.54 107.60 51.70
C GLU A 465 54.30 107.53 53.04
N ARG A 466 54.76 106.34 53.45
CA ARG A 466 55.64 106.20 54.63
C ARG A 466 57.00 106.86 54.38
N GLU A 467 57.62 106.64 53.22
CA GLU A 467 58.89 107.27 52.84
C GLU A 467 58.75 108.81 52.74
N ALA A 468 57.61 109.30 52.23
CA ALA A 468 57.30 110.73 52.21
C ALA A 468 57.17 111.32 53.62
N ARG A 469 56.50 110.60 54.55
CA ARG A 469 56.40 110.97 55.97
C ARG A 469 57.75 110.91 56.70
N GLU A 470 58.59 109.92 56.40
CA GLU A 470 59.96 109.81 56.93
C GLU A 470 60.82 111.00 56.48
N LYS A 471 60.80 111.35 55.19
CA LYS A 471 61.47 112.54 54.62
C LYS A 471 60.92 113.85 55.18
N LEU A 472 59.61 113.93 55.45
CA LEU A 472 58.99 115.09 56.10
C LEU A 472 59.45 115.23 57.55
N ASN A 473 59.57 114.12 58.28
CA ASN A 473 60.05 114.15 59.66
C ASN A 473 61.56 114.49 59.74
N GLN A 474 62.39 113.98 58.83
CA GLN A 474 63.79 114.39 58.69
C GLN A 474 63.91 115.91 58.48
N LYS A 475 63.17 116.48 57.53
CA LYS A 475 63.14 117.94 57.31
C LYS A 475 62.62 118.74 58.52
N LYS A 476 61.66 118.18 59.27
CA LYS A 476 61.17 118.78 60.51
C LYS A 476 62.25 118.80 61.59
N GLU A 477 63.04 117.73 61.70
CA GLU A 477 64.17 117.61 62.62
C GLU A 477 65.30 118.57 62.24
N GLU A 478 65.70 118.62 60.96
CA GLU A 478 66.63 119.61 60.39
C GLU A 478 66.22 121.07 60.71
N LEU A 479 64.95 121.41 60.50
CA LEU A 479 64.41 122.74 60.79
C LEU A 479 64.29 123.03 62.29
N GLN A 480 64.01 122.00 63.10
CA GLN A 480 63.98 122.12 64.56
C GLN A 480 65.37 122.39 65.11
N ASP A 481 66.41 121.76 64.56
CA ASP A 481 67.80 122.02 64.94
C ASP A 481 68.31 123.37 64.43
N GLN A 482 67.94 123.80 63.22
CA GLN A 482 68.20 125.18 62.77
C GLN A 482 67.54 126.21 63.70
N LEU A 483 66.31 125.96 64.17
CA LEU A 483 65.62 126.79 65.15
C LEU A 483 66.30 126.75 66.53
N ASN A 484 66.83 125.60 66.95
CA ASN A 484 67.58 125.46 68.20
C ASN A 484 68.91 126.22 68.13
N GLN A 485 69.66 126.10 67.03
CA GLN A 485 70.89 126.86 66.77
C GLN A 485 70.63 128.37 66.75
N ALA A 486 69.57 128.81 66.07
CA ALA A 486 69.16 130.22 66.05
C ALA A 486 68.79 130.75 67.45
N LYS A 487 68.13 129.94 68.29
CA LYS A 487 67.88 130.28 69.70
C LYS A 487 69.18 130.39 70.50
N THR A 488 70.09 129.42 70.40
CA THR A 488 71.36 129.50 71.13
C THR A 488 72.23 130.67 70.67
N GLU A 489 72.14 131.08 69.40
CA GLU A 489 72.80 132.29 68.89
C GLU A 489 72.13 133.57 69.44
N ILE A 490 70.79 133.61 69.51
CA ILE A 490 70.06 134.71 70.18
C ILE A 490 70.45 134.79 71.66
N ASP A 491 70.55 133.67 72.37
CA ASP A 491 70.95 133.63 73.78
C ASP A 491 72.42 134.02 73.97
N ARG A 492 73.31 133.62 73.04
CA ARG A 492 74.72 134.06 72.99
C ARG A 492 74.81 135.58 72.79
N LEU A 493 74.04 136.13 71.85
CA LEU A 493 73.96 137.57 71.58
C LEU A 493 73.31 138.36 72.73
N ASN A 494 72.32 137.79 73.42
CA ASN A 494 71.74 138.35 74.65
C ASN A 494 72.75 138.36 75.80
N LEU A 495 73.57 137.31 75.93
CA LEU A 495 74.65 137.26 76.91
C LEU A 495 75.75 138.29 76.59
N GLU A 496 76.09 138.49 75.31
CA GLU A 496 76.96 139.58 74.88
C GLU A 496 76.35 140.97 75.08
N ALA A 497 75.06 141.16 74.81
CA ALA A 497 74.38 142.42 75.07
C ALA A 497 74.36 142.73 76.58
N THR A 498 74.15 141.71 77.41
CA THR A 498 74.23 141.80 78.88
C THR A 498 75.67 142.08 79.36
N SER A 499 76.69 141.50 78.71
CA SER A 499 78.09 141.77 79.06
C SER A 499 78.54 143.17 78.61
N ARG A 500 78.10 143.64 77.44
CA ARG A 500 78.26 145.03 76.97
C ARG A 500 77.60 146.02 77.93
N ALA A 501 76.33 145.80 78.29
CA ALA A 501 75.61 146.66 79.24
C ALA A 501 76.29 146.71 80.63
N ARG A 502 76.81 145.58 81.14
CA ARG A 502 77.62 145.54 82.37
C ARG A 502 78.95 146.28 82.21
N MET A 503 79.59 146.21 81.06
CA MET A 503 80.84 146.91 80.76
C MET A 503 80.63 148.43 80.66
N GLU A 504 79.50 148.89 80.13
CA GLU A 504 79.09 150.30 80.13
C GLU A 504 78.76 150.80 81.54
N GLN A 505 78.01 149.99 82.32
CA GLN A 505 77.69 150.29 83.72
C GLN A 505 78.95 150.41 84.60
N MET A 506 80.05 149.74 84.24
CA MET A 506 81.34 149.81 84.93
C MET A 506 82.19 151.03 84.55
N LYS A 507 81.88 151.74 83.45
CA LYS A 507 82.64 152.92 82.97
C LYS A 507 82.19 154.26 83.58
N LEU A 508 81.10 154.29 84.35
CA LEU A 508 80.36 155.52 84.69
C LEU A 508 80.51 155.98 86.15
N ARG A 509 81.68 155.81 86.78
CA ARG A 509 81.97 156.37 88.12
C ARG A 509 83.40 156.91 88.27
N HIS A 510 83.46 158.22 88.54
CA HIS A 510 84.61 159.07 88.95
C HIS A 510 85.45 159.73 87.84
N LEU A 511 85.59 161.07 87.95
CA LEU A 511 86.18 162.06 87.02
C LEU A 511 85.36 162.24 85.71
N ASP A 512 84.79 163.40 85.36
CA ASP A 512 85.02 164.80 85.82
C ASP A 512 83.71 165.61 85.93
N ASP A 513 83.77 166.80 86.57
CA ASP A 513 82.64 167.72 86.83
C ASP A 513 82.54 168.88 85.80
N PHE A 514 81.31 169.29 85.43
CA PHE A 514 80.90 170.72 85.27
C PHE A 514 79.40 170.85 84.89
N SER A 515 78.65 171.68 85.65
CA SER A 515 77.33 172.31 85.39
C SER A 515 76.29 171.62 84.45
N THR A 516 75.04 171.43 84.88
CA THR A 516 74.15 172.53 85.27
C THR A 516 73.13 172.17 86.37
N ARG A 517 72.75 173.19 87.16
CA ARG A 517 71.94 173.19 88.39
C ARG A 517 70.45 173.42 88.12
N THR A 518 69.52 172.73 88.83
CA THR A 518 68.20 173.25 89.31
C THR A 518 67.61 172.32 90.41
N PRO A 519 67.00 172.82 91.52
CA PRO A 519 66.54 172.00 92.67
C PRO A 519 65.04 172.15 93.08
N LEU A 520 64.62 171.46 94.18
CA LEU A 520 63.33 171.56 94.93
C LEU A 520 62.08 170.97 94.17
N ILE A 521 60.95 170.47 94.72
CA ILE A 521 60.17 170.57 96.00
C ILE A 521 59.59 169.15 96.39
N PRO A 522 59.10 168.86 97.63
CA PRO A 522 58.77 167.48 98.11
C PRO A 522 57.25 167.03 98.07
N PRO A 523 56.65 166.28 99.05
CA PRO A 523 55.81 165.07 98.84
C PRO A 523 54.27 165.35 99.01
N PRO A 524 53.30 164.42 99.30
CA PRO A 524 53.34 162.95 99.60
C PRO A 524 52.17 162.05 99.04
N GLN A 525 52.17 160.77 99.46
CA GLN A 525 51.03 159.84 99.76
C GLN A 525 49.79 159.69 98.82
N GLY A 526 49.35 158.45 98.57
CA GLY A 526 48.03 158.13 97.99
C GLY A 526 47.70 156.62 97.93
N VAL A 527 46.44 156.24 98.15
CA VAL A 527 45.91 154.85 98.28
C VAL A 527 44.88 154.53 97.15
N PHE A 528 44.73 153.23 96.81
CA PHE A 528 43.63 152.48 96.11
C PHE A 528 42.24 153.12 95.82
N PRO A 529 41.29 152.52 95.04
CA PRO A 529 41.29 151.23 94.27
C PRO A 529 40.57 151.17 92.87
N GLY A 530 40.73 150.05 92.14
CA GLY A 530 39.71 149.44 91.23
C GLY A 530 39.67 149.87 89.74
N ALA A 531 38.92 149.22 88.81
CA ALA A 531 38.31 147.86 88.74
C ALA A 531 37.74 147.53 87.32
N GLY A 532 37.48 146.25 86.99
CA GLY A 532 36.75 145.74 85.77
C GLY A 532 37.54 144.69 84.97
N PHE A 533 37.12 143.44 84.65
CA PHE A 533 35.88 142.82 84.08
C PHE A 533 35.63 143.13 82.58
N ASN A 534 35.23 142.19 81.70
CA ASN A 534 34.80 140.76 81.77
C ASN A 534 35.35 139.99 80.51
N THR A 535 35.04 138.76 80.02
CA THR A 535 33.97 137.74 80.15
C THR A 535 34.49 136.34 79.68
N VAL A 536 33.76 135.23 79.96
CA VAL A 536 34.02 133.85 79.46
C VAL A 536 32.70 133.14 79.04
N PRO A 537 32.70 132.25 78.02
CA PRO A 537 32.88 130.78 78.18
C PRO A 537 33.85 130.20 77.09
N ALA A 538 33.97 128.91 76.72
CA ALA A 538 33.20 127.66 76.93
C ALA A 538 34.08 126.37 76.87
N ALA A 539 33.50 125.20 76.53
CA ALA A 539 34.11 123.86 76.41
C ALA A 539 33.38 123.02 75.29
N PRO A 540 33.48 121.67 75.09
CA PRO A 540 33.95 120.52 75.91
C PRO A 540 35.16 119.74 75.30
N SER A 541 35.85 118.75 75.90
CA SER A 541 35.44 117.38 76.38
C SER A 541 34.71 116.53 75.31
N PHE A 542 34.87 115.21 75.18
CA PHE A 542 35.48 114.13 76.01
C PHE A 542 35.84 112.93 75.05
N ARG A 543 36.38 111.74 75.38
CA ARG A 543 36.78 110.98 76.61
C ARG A 543 37.78 109.84 76.22
N GLN A 544 38.14 108.94 77.15
CA GLN A 544 38.70 107.59 76.90
C GLN A 544 37.98 106.53 77.80
N VAL A 545 38.42 105.26 77.76
CA VAL A 545 37.95 104.02 78.48
C VAL A 545 36.55 103.45 78.11
N PRO A 546 36.28 102.13 78.29
CA PRO A 546 35.41 101.31 77.40
C PRO A 546 34.24 100.57 78.11
N VAL A 547 33.70 99.49 77.50
CA VAL A 547 33.05 98.25 78.06
C VAL A 547 31.71 97.81 77.39
N SER A 548 31.57 96.47 77.20
CA SER A 548 30.36 95.62 76.94
C SER A 548 29.60 95.60 75.60
N ASP A 549 29.58 94.39 74.98
CA ASP A 549 28.44 93.48 74.62
C ASP A 549 27.09 94.03 74.07
N PRO A 550 26.32 93.25 73.24
CA PRO A 550 26.19 91.78 73.30
C PRO A 550 26.19 90.96 71.99
N GLY A 551 26.74 89.75 72.08
CA GLY A 551 26.01 88.50 71.78
C GLY A 551 25.80 88.04 70.32
N ALA A 552 26.55 87.00 69.92
CA ALA A 552 26.11 85.96 68.97
C ALA A 552 26.73 84.61 69.37
N VAL A 553 25.96 83.51 69.32
CA VAL A 553 26.46 82.17 69.62
C VAL A 553 27.07 81.54 68.38
N GLY A 554 28.32 81.10 68.47
CA GLY A 554 28.99 80.24 67.49
C GLY A 554 29.72 79.13 68.23
N THR A 555 29.45 77.87 67.88
CA THR A 555 30.07 76.69 68.49
C THR A 555 31.54 76.58 68.12
N GLU A 556 32.35 76.02 69.03
CA GLU A 556 33.62 75.42 68.65
C GLU A 556 33.31 74.11 67.91
N ASP A 557 33.76 73.99 66.65
CA ASP A 557 33.62 72.76 65.88
C ASP A 557 34.62 71.71 66.39
N LEU A 558 34.20 70.93 67.40
CA LEU A 558 34.83 69.65 67.70
C LEU A 558 34.63 68.72 66.49
N PRO A 559 35.65 67.96 66.07
CA PRO A 559 35.49 67.00 64.97
C PRO A 559 34.53 65.88 65.37
N ASP A 560 33.58 65.52 64.49
CA ASP A 560 32.64 64.41 64.71
C ASP A 560 33.39 63.07 64.88
N LEU A 561 33.52 62.61 66.13
CA LEU A 561 34.18 61.35 66.49
C LEU A 561 33.23 60.16 66.28
N CYS A 562 32.91 59.87 65.02
CA CYS A 562 32.03 58.77 64.63
C CYS A 562 32.78 57.47 64.28
N CYS A 563 32.20 56.33 64.63
CA CYS A 563 32.72 55.02 64.22
C CYS A 563 32.31 54.71 62.76
N PRO A 564 33.25 54.44 61.83
CA PRO A 564 32.93 54.27 60.41
C PRO A 564 32.14 52.98 60.07
N LYS A 565 32.06 51.99 60.98
CA LYS A 565 31.30 50.73 60.74
C LYS A 565 29.81 50.87 61.07
N CYS A 566 29.46 51.70 62.06
CA CYS A 566 28.11 51.74 62.67
C CYS A 566 27.54 53.16 62.88
N GLN A 567 28.33 54.20 62.60
CA GLN A 567 27.99 55.63 62.78
C GLN A 567 27.63 56.02 64.23
N TYR A 568 28.07 55.24 65.22
CA TYR A 568 28.02 55.64 66.63
C TYR A 568 28.90 56.88 66.87
N LEU A 569 28.32 57.92 67.46
CA LEU A 569 28.99 59.18 67.79
C LEU A 569 29.53 59.12 69.22
N ALA A 570 30.85 59.19 69.39
CA ALA A 570 31.50 59.21 70.70
C ALA A 570 31.73 60.67 71.17
N PRO A 571 31.61 60.95 72.48
CA PRO A 571 31.86 62.29 73.02
C PRO A 571 33.36 62.65 73.12
N ASP A 572 34.24 61.65 73.02
CA ASP A 572 35.70 61.78 73.15
C ASP A 572 36.44 60.64 72.42
N MET A 573 37.75 60.78 72.24
CA MET A 573 38.57 59.85 71.49
C MET A 573 38.80 58.50 72.19
N ASP A 574 38.86 58.47 73.53
CA ASP A 574 39.09 57.22 74.26
C ASP A 574 37.82 56.36 74.18
N THR A 575 36.63 56.97 74.32
CA THR A 575 35.35 56.31 74.06
C THR A 575 35.24 55.82 72.60
N LEU A 576 35.73 56.59 71.61
CA LEU A 576 35.76 56.13 70.22
C LEU A 576 36.70 54.94 70.03
N GLN A 577 37.91 54.95 70.62
CA GLN A 577 38.87 53.85 70.49
C GLN A 577 38.34 52.55 71.11
N ILE A 578 37.73 52.61 72.30
CA ILE A 578 37.09 51.46 72.93
C ILE A 578 35.98 50.92 72.02
N HIS A 579 35.08 51.81 71.57
CA HIS A 579 33.98 51.40 70.70
C HIS A 579 34.46 50.78 69.38
N VAL A 580 35.47 51.37 68.71
CA VAL A 580 36.02 50.84 67.45
C VAL A 580 36.67 49.47 67.66
N MET A 581 37.32 49.23 68.80
CA MET A 581 37.99 47.95 69.10
C MET A 581 36.99 46.81 69.37
N ASP A 582 35.86 47.09 70.01
CA ASP A 582 34.75 46.14 70.13
C ASP A 582 33.97 45.99 68.82
N CYS A 583 33.74 47.10 68.10
CA CYS A 583 32.93 47.12 66.89
C CYS A 583 33.64 46.52 65.67
N ILE A 584 34.96 46.35 65.65
CA ILE A 584 35.68 45.70 64.53
C ILE A 584 35.53 44.17 64.52
N GLN A 585 35.07 43.56 65.62
CA GLN A 585 34.66 42.14 65.66
C GLN A 585 33.33 41.89 64.91
#